data_AF-A0A0B5B9I5-F1
#
_entry.id   AF-A0A0B5B9I5-F1
#
_cell.length_a   1.000
_cell.length_b   1.000
_cell.length_c   1.000
_cell.angle_alpha   90.00
_cell.angle_beta   90.00
_cell.angle_gamma   90.00
#
_symmetry.space_group_name_H-M   'P 1'
#
loop_
_entity.id
_entity.type
_entity.pdbx_description
1 polymer ?
#
loop_
_entity_poly.entity_id
_entity_poly.type
_entity_poly.pdbx_seq_one_letter_code
_entity_poly.pdbx_strand_id
1 'polypeptide(L)'
;MARMEIVIRYDPSTLAHPRVDRAGGIPRLVQSSDTSDSGVVTIKASRNPAFTGSGTVASLHFDRTGPSPGTVDSMDGVIYNDQGVPMSAQVSITNPPPDQSGTGREGDPATAGRGGGGPPRPRFRGRQRSRQPPMKALLRGLK
;
A
#
# COMPACT_ATOMS: atom_id res chain seq x y z
N MET A 1 -32.46 2.40 -18.55
CA MET A 1 -31.23 1.60 -18.40
C MET A 1 -30.68 1.86 -17.01
N ALA A 2 -30.36 0.83 -16.22
CA ALA A 2 -29.83 1.06 -14.89
C ALA A 2 -28.35 1.49 -14.99
N ARG A 3 -27.92 2.40 -14.11
CA ARG A 3 -26.53 2.85 -14.05
C ARG A 3 -26.07 3.01 -12.60
N MET A 4 -24.77 2.97 -12.39
CA MET A 4 -24.11 3.25 -11.13
C MET A 4 -22.92 4.16 -11.38
N GLU A 5 -22.66 5.03 -10.43
CA GLU A 5 -21.49 5.91 -10.39
C GLU A 5 -20.84 5.73 -9.03
N ILE A 6 -19.56 5.40 -9.03
CA ILE A 6 -18.75 5.15 -7.84
C ILE A 6 -17.55 6.08 -7.90
N VAL A 7 -17.33 6.85 -6.84
CA VAL A 7 -16.17 7.73 -6.69
C VAL A 7 -15.34 7.20 -5.53
N ILE A 8 -14.07 6.94 -5.76
CA ILE A 8 -13.14 6.39 -4.78
C ILE A 8 -12.05 7.42 -4.56
N ARG A 9 -11.79 7.77 -3.30
CA ARG A 9 -10.66 8.63 -2.91
C ARG A 9 -9.62 7.79 -2.20
N TYR A 10 -8.36 7.98 -2.57
CA TYR A 10 -7.23 7.22 -2.04
C TYR A 10 -6.04 8.14 -1.76
N ASP A 11 -5.12 7.70 -0.91
CA ASP A 11 -3.90 8.43 -0.61
C ASP A 11 -2.85 8.28 -1.73
N PRO A 12 -2.59 9.34 -2.54
CA PRO A 12 -1.64 9.26 -3.64
C PRO A 12 -0.18 9.24 -3.19
N SER A 13 0.11 9.49 -1.90
CA SER A 13 1.48 9.40 -1.37
C SER A 13 1.94 7.95 -1.18
N THR A 14 1.00 7.00 -1.12
CA THR A 14 1.26 5.58 -0.88
C THR A 14 0.80 4.67 -2.01
N LEU A 15 -0.15 5.12 -2.84
CA LEU A 15 -0.70 4.41 -3.99
C LEU A 15 -0.57 5.24 -5.28
N ALA A 16 -0.19 4.62 -6.39
CA ALA A 16 -0.05 5.28 -7.69
C ALA A 16 -0.60 4.41 -8.84
N HIS A 17 -0.72 5.03 -10.02
CA HIS A 17 -1.16 4.41 -11.27
C HIS A 17 -2.41 3.52 -11.12
N PRO A 18 -3.55 4.09 -10.66
CA PRO A 18 -4.80 3.35 -10.59
C PRO A 18 -5.16 2.73 -11.95
N ARG A 19 -5.49 1.44 -11.95
CA ARG A 19 -5.96 0.68 -13.10
C ARG A 19 -7.28 0.00 -12.75
N VAL A 20 -8.31 0.25 -13.55
CA VAL A 20 -9.64 -0.32 -13.34
C VAL A 20 -9.86 -1.46 -14.32
N ASP A 21 -9.99 -2.67 -13.79
CA ASP A 21 -10.42 -3.83 -14.55
C ASP A 21 -11.93 -4.00 -14.43
N ARG A 22 -12.57 -4.26 -15.56
CA ARG A 22 -13.98 -4.65 -15.59
C ARG A 22 -14.12 -6.04 -14.98
N ALA A 23 -15.09 -6.22 -14.09
CA ALA A 23 -15.39 -7.56 -13.60
C ALA A 23 -15.89 -8.45 -14.74
N GLY A 24 -15.15 -9.54 -14.99
CA GLY A 24 -15.61 -10.60 -15.87
C GLY A 24 -16.91 -11.21 -15.33
N GLY A 25 -17.84 -11.56 -16.21
CA GLY A 25 -19.04 -12.31 -15.83
C GLY A 25 -20.32 -11.50 -15.61
N ILE A 26 -20.30 -10.16 -15.75
CA ILE A 26 -21.56 -9.38 -15.83
C ILE A 26 -21.93 -9.16 -17.30
N PRO A 27 -22.87 -9.95 -17.87
CA PRO A 27 -23.29 -9.79 -19.25
C PRO A 27 -23.95 -8.43 -19.45
N ARG A 28 -23.65 -7.81 -20.60
CA ARG A 28 -24.19 -6.50 -21.03
C ARG A 28 -23.89 -5.34 -20.08
N LEU A 29 -22.86 -5.49 -19.22
CA LEU A 29 -22.28 -4.36 -18.51
C LEU A 29 -21.51 -3.48 -19.50
N VAL A 30 -21.75 -2.17 -19.44
CA VAL A 30 -20.93 -1.14 -20.08
C VAL A 30 -20.29 -0.36 -18.95
N GLN A 31 -18.96 -0.39 -18.89
CA GLN A 31 -18.18 0.25 -17.84
C GLN A 31 -17.21 1.25 -18.47
N SER A 32 -17.09 2.42 -17.84
CA SER A 32 -16.00 3.37 -18.06
C SER A 32 -15.39 3.77 -16.72
N SER A 33 -14.15 4.21 -16.76
CA SER A 33 -13.44 4.71 -15.60
C SER A 33 -12.64 5.94 -15.95
N ASP A 34 -12.52 6.84 -14.99
CA ASP A 34 -11.65 8.00 -15.04
C ASP A 34 -10.64 7.90 -13.90
N THR A 35 -9.37 8.01 -14.27
CA THR A 35 -8.20 7.90 -13.40
C THR A 35 -7.21 9.04 -13.67
N SER A 36 -7.64 10.12 -14.32
CA SER A 36 -6.76 11.25 -14.64
C SER A 36 -6.30 12.00 -13.40
N ASP A 37 -7.14 12.01 -12.36
CA ASP A 37 -6.93 12.81 -11.16
C ASP A 37 -6.24 11.98 -10.08
N SER A 38 -5.06 12.43 -9.66
CA SER A 38 -4.32 11.78 -8.58
C SER A 38 -5.13 11.79 -7.28
N GLY A 39 -5.32 10.61 -6.69
CA GLY A 39 -6.09 10.44 -5.45
C GLY A 39 -7.59 10.24 -5.68
N VAL A 40 -8.07 10.23 -6.93
CA VAL A 40 -9.49 10.02 -7.26
C VAL A 40 -9.65 9.01 -8.40
N VAL A 41 -10.55 8.05 -8.23
CA VAL A 41 -11.00 7.17 -9.30
C VAL A 41 -12.52 7.25 -9.42
N THR A 42 -13.00 7.56 -10.62
CA THR A 42 -14.44 7.53 -10.92
C THR A 42 -14.76 6.32 -11.79
N ILE A 43 -15.72 5.49 -11.38
CA ILE A 43 -16.19 4.33 -12.14
C ILE A 43 -17.66 4.53 -12.47
N LYS A 44 -18.00 4.44 -13.76
CA LYS A 44 -19.38 4.48 -14.24
C LYS A 44 -19.71 3.15 -14.87
N ALA A 45 -20.78 2.52 -14.42
CA ALA A 45 -21.26 1.25 -14.96
C ALA A 45 -22.74 1.33 -15.31
N SER A 46 -23.13 0.72 -16.40
CA SER A 46 -24.53 0.69 -16.84
C SER A 46 -24.88 -0.66 -17.43
N ARG A 47 -26.12 -1.10 -17.26
CA ARG A 47 -26.57 -2.43 -17.69
C ARG A 47 -28.05 -2.45 -18.08
N ASN A 48 -28.37 -3.32 -19.03
CA ASN A 48 -29.74 -3.72 -19.36
C ASN A 48 -29.81 -5.25 -19.59
N PRO A 49 -30.57 -6.02 -18.80
CA PRO A 49 -31.48 -5.61 -17.72
C PRO A 49 -30.77 -5.03 -16.50
N ALA A 50 -31.54 -4.45 -15.58
CA ALA A 50 -31.02 -3.83 -14.36
C ALA A 50 -30.12 -4.79 -13.54
N PHE A 51 -29.27 -4.24 -12.68
CA PHE A 51 -28.42 -5.03 -11.79
C PHE A 51 -29.30 -5.81 -10.79
N THR A 52 -29.03 -7.10 -10.64
CA THR A 52 -29.76 -7.99 -9.73
C THR A 52 -28.76 -8.96 -9.09
N GLY A 53 -28.91 -9.24 -7.80
CA GLY A 53 -28.00 -10.12 -7.05
C GLY A 53 -26.74 -9.42 -6.55
N SER A 54 -25.74 -10.22 -6.16
CA SER A 54 -24.47 -9.76 -5.62
C SER A 54 -23.31 -10.17 -6.53
N GLY A 55 -22.30 -9.31 -6.65
CA GLY A 55 -21.09 -9.62 -7.42
C GLY A 55 -20.12 -8.45 -7.50
N THR A 56 -18.92 -8.73 -8.00
CA THR A 56 -17.91 -7.70 -8.27
C THR A 56 -18.28 -6.95 -9.54
N VAL A 57 -18.28 -5.62 -9.51
CA VAL A 57 -18.53 -4.79 -10.70
C VAL A 57 -17.23 -4.34 -11.36
N ALA A 58 -16.22 -4.03 -10.56
CA ALA A 58 -14.89 -3.63 -11.01
C ALA A 58 -13.84 -4.08 -9.99
N SER A 59 -12.62 -4.30 -10.47
CA SER A 59 -11.42 -4.46 -9.66
C SER A 59 -10.54 -3.24 -9.87
N LEU A 60 -10.02 -2.67 -8.78
CA LEU A 60 -9.12 -1.52 -8.82
C LEU A 60 -7.75 -1.95 -8.34
N HIS A 61 -6.73 -1.69 -9.16
CA HIS A 61 -5.34 -2.04 -8.90
C HIS A 61 -4.50 -0.78 -8.77
N PHE A 62 -3.58 -0.77 -7.82
CA PHE A 62 -2.63 0.30 -7.60
C PHE A 62 -1.20 -0.24 -7.54
N ASP A 63 -0.24 0.59 -7.91
CA ASP A 63 1.16 0.39 -7.57
C ASP A 63 1.43 1.00 -6.21
N ARG A 64 2.06 0.25 -5.30
CA ARG A 64 2.49 0.77 -4.00
C ARG A 64 3.79 1.57 -4.17
N THR A 65 3.78 2.83 -3.77
CA THR A 65 4.93 3.75 -3.89
C THR A 65 5.59 4.08 -2.55
N GLY A 66 4.97 3.68 -1.43
CA GLY A 66 5.45 3.98 -0.08
C GLY A 66 5.55 2.76 0.85
N PRO A 67 6.10 2.96 2.07
CA PRO A 67 6.23 1.91 3.08
C PRO A 67 4.92 1.56 3.77
N SER A 68 3.83 2.31 3.54
CA SER A 68 2.48 1.95 4.00
C SER A 68 1.80 1.00 3.00
N PRO A 69 0.93 0.06 3.43
CA PRO A 69 0.14 -0.77 2.53
C PRO A 69 -0.86 0.01 1.67
N GLY A 70 -1.04 1.32 1.93
CA GLY A 70 -1.93 2.22 1.20
C GLY A 70 -3.37 2.19 1.74
N THR A 71 -4.07 3.31 1.59
CA THR A 71 -5.45 3.47 2.11
C THR A 71 -6.40 4.00 1.07
N VAL A 72 -7.62 3.46 1.08
CA VAL A 72 -8.80 4.11 0.51
C VAL A 72 -9.44 4.94 1.62
N ASP A 73 -9.54 6.25 1.39
CA ASP A 73 -10.00 7.21 2.40
C ASP A 73 -11.52 7.31 2.41
N SER A 74 -12.13 7.33 1.22
CA SER A 74 -13.58 7.37 1.07
C SER A 74 -14.04 6.70 -0.21
N MET A 75 -15.30 6.30 -0.22
CA MET A 75 -16.00 5.79 -1.38
C MET A 75 -17.43 6.31 -1.32
N ASP A 76 -17.86 6.93 -2.41
CA ASP A 76 -19.22 7.41 -2.61
C ASP A 76 -19.84 6.64 -3.77
N GLY A 77 -21.11 6.29 -3.65
CA GLY A 77 -21.81 5.51 -4.67
C GLY A 77 -23.25 5.96 -4.84
N VAL A 78 -23.67 6.14 -6.09
CA VAL A 78 -25.07 6.38 -6.45
C VAL A 78 -25.51 5.36 -7.48
N ILE A 79 -26.63 4.71 -7.23
CA ILE A 79 -27.25 3.77 -8.18
C ILE A 79 -28.49 4.46 -8.74
N TYR A 80 -28.71 4.37 -10.05
CA TYR A 80 -29.91 4.85 -10.71
C TYR A 80 -30.69 3.66 -11.25
N ASN A 81 -31.99 3.63 -11.00
CA ASN A 81 -32.88 2.62 -11.58
C ASN A 81 -33.00 2.80 -13.11
N ASP A 82 -33.77 1.93 -13.75
CA ASP A 82 -34.01 1.97 -15.19
C ASP A 82 -34.75 3.23 -15.69
N GLN A 83 -35.43 3.93 -14.78
CA GLN A 83 -36.11 5.22 -14.98
C GLN A 83 -35.19 6.43 -14.73
N GLY A 84 -33.94 6.21 -14.30
CA GLY A 84 -32.99 7.29 -14.00
C GLY A 84 -33.16 7.95 -12.63
N VAL A 85 -33.97 7.37 -11.73
CA VAL A 85 -34.17 7.85 -10.36
C VAL A 85 -33.00 7.35 -9.48
N PRO A 86 -32.32 8.24 -8.71
CA PRO A 86 -31.26 7.82 -7.81
C PRO A 86 -31.82 7.00 -6.63
N MET A 87 -31.06 6.00 -6.24
CA MET A 87 -31.30 5.11 -5.11
C MET A 87 -30.08 5.17 -4.18
N SER A 88 -30.34 5.17 -2.88
CA SER A 88 -29.28 5.14 -1.87
C SER A 88 -28.51 3.82 -1.92
N ALA A 89 -27.19 3.90 -1.90
CA ALA A 89 -26.29 2.75 -1.73
C ALA A 89 -25.65 2.81 -0.34
N GLN A 90 -25.46 1.65 0.28
CA GLN A 90 -24.62 1.52 1.47
C GLN A 90 -23.20 1.20 1.03
N VAL A 91 -22.24 1.94 1.58
CA VAL A 91 -20.83 1.79 1.25
C VAL A 91 -20.07 1.32 2.48
N SER A 92 -19.17 0.35 2.29
CA SER A 92 -18.25 -0.13 3.31
C SER A 92 -16.86 -0.23 2.72
N ILE A 93 -15.86 0.24 3.48
CA ILE A 93 -14.45 0.23 3.09
C ILE A 93 -13.71 -0.63 4.11
N THR A 94 -12.88 -1.54 3.61
CA THR A 94 -11.99 -2.35 4.43
C THR A 94 -10.57 -2.17 3.92
N ASN A 95 -9.75 -1.47 4.69
CA ASN A 95 -8.33 -1.29 4.40
C ASN A 95 -7.51 -2.41 5.06
N PRO A 96 -6.35 -2.77 4.48
CA PRO A 96 -5.42 -3.69 5.13
C PRO A 96 -4.95 -3.13 6.48
N PRO A 97 -4.57 -3.99 7.44
CA PRO A 97 -3.97 -3.52 8.69
C PRO A 97 -2.65 -2.79 8.40
N PRO A 98 -2.28 -1.79 9.22
CA PRO A 98 -0.98 -1.13 9.08
C PRO A 98 0.15 -2.15 9.31
N ASP A 99 1.22 -2.05 8.50
CA ASP A 99 2.40 -2.91 8.64
C ASP A 99 3.02 -2.70 10.03
N GLN A 100 2.99 -3.72 10.90
CA GLN A 100 3.60 -3.70 12.22
C GLN A 100 5.12 -3.97 12.17
N SER A 101 5.84 -3.42 11.19
CA SER A 101 7.31 -3.51 11.15
C SER A 101 7.95 -2.48 12.09
N GLY A 102 7.55 -2.54 13.36
CA GLY A 102 8.29 -1.95 14.47
C GLY A 102 9.27 -2.99 15.00
N THR A 103 10.53 -2.91 14.59
CA THR A 103 11.64 -3.57 15.29
C THR A 103 11.80 -2.92 16.66
N GLY A 104 10.94 -3.28 17.61
CA GLY A 104 11.19 -3.11 19.04
C GLY A 104 12.18 -4.16 19.49
N ARG A 105 13.44 -4.07 19.05
CA ARG A 105 14.54 -4.66 19.82
C ARG A 105 14.88 -3.64 20.91
N GLU A 106 14.01 -3.63 21.91
CA GLU A 106 14.23 -2.97 23.18
C GLU A 106 15.60 -3.45 23.68
N GLY A 107 16.56 -2.53 23.74
CA GLY A 107 17.87 -2.84 24.28
C GLY A 107 17.71 -3.26 25.73
N ASP A 108 18.23 -4.44 26.07
CA ASP A 108 18.44 -4.87 27.44
C ASP A 108 18.99 -3.70 28.28
N PRO A 109 18.31 -3.25 29.35
CA PRO A 109 19.00 -2.53 30.39
C PRO A 109 19.91 -3.55 31.07
N ALA A 110 21.18 -3.59 30.68
CA ALA A 110 22.22 -4.20 31.49
C ALA A 110 22.22 -3.46 32.83
N THR A 111 21.52 -4.05 33.79
CA THR A 111 21.49 -3.69 35.20
C THR A 111 22.94 -3.53 35.66
N ALA A 112 23.37 -2.28 35.82
CA ALA A 112 24.65 -1.94 36.41
C ALA A 112 24.61 -2.39 37.88
N GLY A 113 25.18 -3.57 38.12
CA GLY A 113 25.47 -4.08 39.46
C GLY A 113 26.37 -3.10 40.19
N ARG A 114 25.77 -2.43 41.18
CA ARG A 114 26.44 -1.67 42.23
C ARG A 114 27.29 -2.63 43.05
N GLY A 115 28.61 -2.53 42.97
CA GLY A 115 29.52 -3.34 43.77
C GLY A 115 30.92 -2.75 43.87
N GLY A 116 31.18 -2.08 45.00
CA GLY A 116 32.44 -2.16 45.75
C GLY A 116 33.74 -1.65 45.11
N GLY A 117 34.29 -0.58 45.68
CA GLY A 117 35.63 -0.11 45.36
C GLY A 117 36.74 -1.14 45.61
N GLY A 118 37.73 -1.12 44.71
CA GLY A 118 39.02 -1.79 44.86
C GLY A 118 40.07 -1.07 44.01
N PRO A 119 41.31 -0.89 44.50
CA PRO A 119 42.31 -0.07 43.83
C PRO A 119 42.84 -0.68 42.52
N PRO A 120 43.37 0.15 41.58
CA PRO A 120 43.75 -0.29 40.25
C PRO A 120 44.98 -1.22 40.28
N ARG A 121 44.89 -2.35 39.59
CA ARG A 121 46.05 -3.20 39.27
C ARG A 121 46.75 -2.69 38.00
N PRO A 122 48.10 -2.65 37.96
CA PRO A 122 48.83 -2.17 36.80
C PRO A 122 49.16 -3.27 35.77
N ARG A 123 49.18 -2.83 34.50
CA ARG A 123 49.94 -3.33 33.33
C ARG A 123 49.56 -4.70 32.73
N PHE A 124 49.31 -4.72 31.42
CA PHE A 124 50.23 -5.39 30.49
C PHE A 124 50.10 -4.81 29.07
N ARG A 125 51.26 -4.57 28.46
CA ARG A 125 51.48 -3.88 27.18
C ARG A 125 51.63 -4.95 26.11
N GLY A 126 50.60 -5.18 25.30
CA GLY A 126 50.65 -6.07 24.13
C GLY A 126 50.75 -5.29 22.83
N ARG A 127 51.95 -5.25 22.24
CA ARG A 127 52.21 -4.79 20.86
C ARG A 127 51.99 -5.98 19.90
N GLN A 128 51.24 -5.77 18.82
CA GLN A 128 51.42 -6.39 17.48
C GLN A 128 50.35 -5.75 16.57
N ARG A 129 50.60 -4.79 15.66
CA ARG A 129 51.38 -4.77 14.40
C ARG A 129 51.13 -5.95 13.46
N SER A 130 50.23 -5.75 12.49
CA SER A 130 50.38 -6.06 11.05
C SER A 130 49.10 -5.66 10.29
N ARG A 131 49.14 -4.59 9.48
CA ARG A 131 49.38 -4.56 8.02
C ARG A 131 48.16 -4.94 7.14
N GLN A 132 47.61 -3.89 6.51
CA GLN A 132 46.88 -3.81 5.21
C GLN A 132 47.39 -4.76 4.10
N PRO A 133 46.70 -4.97 2.94
CA PRO A 133 45.81 -4.02 2.24
C PRO A 133 44.55 -4.60 1.52
N PRO A 134 43.70 -3.72 0.92
CA PRO A 134 42.69 -4.11 -0.07
C PRO A 134 43.28 -4.16 -1.50
N MET A 135 42.84 -5.14 -2.30
CA MET A 135 42.99 -5.20 -3.76
C MET A 135 41.74 -5.93 -4.30
N LYS A 136 41.16 -5.63 -5.46
CA LYS A 136 41.44 -4.73 -6.58
C LYS A 136 40.15 -4.63 -7.38
N ALA A 137 39.87 -3.46 -7.95
CA ALA A 137 38.90 -3.29 -9.02
C ALA A 137 39.34 -4.09 -10.27
N LEU A 138 38.39 -4.74 -10.95
CA LEU A 138 38.58 -5.22 -12.32
C LEU A 138 37.50 -4.57 -13.20
N LEU A 139 37.89 -3.48 -13.85
CA LEU A 139 37.20 -2.88 -14.98
C LEU A 139 38.00 -3.26 -16.23
N ARG A 140 37.42 -4.07 -17.12
CA ARG A 140 37.81 -4.13 -18.53
C ARG A 140 36.59 -4.48 -19.37
N GLY A 141 36.09 -3.50 -20.11
CA GLY A 141 35.45 -3.78 -21.39
C GLY A 141 36.51 -4.13 -22.43
N LEU A 142 36.08 -4.77 -23.52
CA LEU A 142 36.51 -4.49 -24.89
C LEU A 142 35.77 -5.43 -25.85
N LYS A 143 35.12 -4.78 -26.83
CA LYS A 143 34.78 -5.21 -28.20
C LYS A 143 33.66 -6.21 -28.36
#